data_AF-A0A952TIX7-F1
#
_entry.id   AF-A0A952TIX7-F1
#
_cell.length_a   1.000
_cell.length_b   1.000
_cell.length_c   1.000
_cell.angle_alpha   90.00
_cell.angle_beta   90.00
_cell.angle_gamma   90.00
#
_symmetry.space_group_name_H-M   'P 1'
#
loop_
_entity.id
_entity.type
_entity.pdbx_description
1 polymer ?
#
loop_
_entity_poly.entity_id
_entity_poly.type
_entity_poly.pdbx_seq_one_letter_code
_entity_poly.pdbx_strand_id
1 'polypeptide(L)'
;MSTLRRRIKAEDIQFMFEDGRYLVLDEPMGSHQRLHRPSHKVEDTLVSAPYNAPVVKEMAPSFGSGAGPGERRASEDSGAPAALSETTLSTKAGEEPILTAANRLLTELKKAYTQILQEKEEQILHLKEEVADLKTLVRVLESENERLKKDLF
;
A
#
# COMPACT_ATOMS: atom_id res chain seq x y z
N MET A 1 -21.72 -3.38 1.62
CA MET A 1 -22.69 -2.63 2.46
C MET A 1 -22.00 -1.35 2.89
N SER A 2 -22.45 -0.15 2.47
CA SER A 2 -21.73 1.11 2.69
C SER A 2 -21.83 1.60 4.15
N THR A 3 -20.86 2.40 4.59
CA THR A 3 -20.83 3.04 5.92
C THR A 3 -22.08 3.87 6.18
N LEU A 4 -22.58 4.59 5.17
CA LEU A 4 -23.83 5.35 5.28
C LEU A 4 -25.04 4.44 5.53
N ARG A 5 -25.20 3.36 4.75
CA ARG A 5 -26.29 2.39 4.95
C ARG A 5 -26.19 1.69 6.30
N ARG A 6 -24.98 1.46 6.83
CA ARG A 6 -24.77 0.93 8.18
C ARG A 6 -25.27 1.91 9.24
N ARG A 7 -24.91 3.19 9.14
CA ARG A 7 -25.34 4.25 10.07
C ARG A 7 -26.86 4.47 10.05
N ILE A 8 -27.47 4.45 8.87
CA ILE A 8 -28.93 4.52 8.68
C ILE A 8 -29.62 3.34 9.39
N LYS A 9 -29.11 2.11 9.21
CA LYS A 9 -29.69 0.91 9.85
C LYS A 9 -29.46 0.84 11.37
N ALA A 10 -28.38 1.44 11.86
CA ALA A 10 -28.06 1.49 13.28
C ALA A 10 -28.74 2.65 14.02
N GLU A 11 -29.52 3.49 13.31
CA GLU A 11 -30.17 4.69 13.84
C GLU A 11 -29.17 5.71 14.43
N ASP A 12 -27.91 5.65 13.97
CA ASP A 12 -26.83 6.54 14.40
C ASP A 12 -26.98 7.97 13.85
N ILE A 13 -27.84 8.15 12.85
CA ILE A 13 -28.13 9.43 12.20
C ILE A 13 -29.61 9.54 11.91
N GLN A 14 -30.15 10.75 12.03
CA GLN A 14 -31.50 11.04 11.55
C GLN A 14 -31.50 11.12 10.02
N PHE A 15 -32.43 10.40 9.41
CA PHE A 15 -32.59 10.36 7.96
C PHE A 15 -34.06 10.43 7.58
N MET A 16 -34.33 10.98 6.40
CA MET A 16 -35.63 10.93 5.73
C MET A 16 -35.46 10.18 4.41
N PHE A 17 -36.47 9.40 4.03
CA PHE A 17 -36.48 8.71 2.75
C PHE A 17 -37.58 9.32 1.88
N GLU A 18 -37.18 9.94 0.78
CA GLU A 18 -38.09 10.66 -0.12
C GLU A 18 -37.72 10.37 -1.58
N ASP A 19 -38.71 9.97 -2.38
CA ASP A 19 -38.56 9.63 -3.80
C ASP A 19 -37.39 8.70 -4.13
N GLY A 20 -37.19 7.65 -3.32
CA GLY A 20 -36.11 6.68 -3.54
C GLY A 20 -34.73 7.13 -3.03
N ARG A 21 -34.63 8.30 -2.40
CA ARG A 21 -33.38 8.91 -1.93
C ARG A 21 -33.37 9.07 -0.41
N TYR A 22 -32.20 8.87 0.19
CA TYR A 22 -31.97 9.11 1.62
C TYR A 22 -31.43 10.54 1.80
N LEU A 23 -32.18 11.36 2.51
CA LEU A 23 -31.80 12.70 2.93
C LEU A 23 -31.29 12.61 4.37
N VAL A 24 -30.05 13.02 4.61
CA VAL A 24 -29.48 13.10 5.97
C VAL A 24 -29.75 14.50 6.50
N LEU A 25 -30.32 14.60 7.69
CA LEU A 25 -30.57 15.89 8.34
C LEU A 25 -29.26 16.37 8.97
N ASP A 26 -28.75 17.53 8.54
CA ASP A 26 -27.54 18.14 9.07
C ASP A 26 -27.80 18.71 10.48
N GLU A 27 -27.72 17.86 11.50
CA GLU A 27 -27.59 18.33 12.89
C GLU A 27 -26.23 19.04 13.07
N PRO A 28 -26.16 20.17 13.79
CA PRO A 28 -24.91 20.86 14.05
C PRO A 28 -23.93 19.91 14.75
N MET A 29 -22.68 19.87 14.27
CA MET A 29 -21.63 18.89 14.57
C MET A 29 -21.13 18.83 16.03
N GLY A 30 -21.99 19.02 17.03
CA GLY A 30 -21.69 18.90 18.47
C GLY A 30 -22.10 17.56 19.10
N SER A 31 -23.05 16.82 18.54
CA SER A 31 -23.57 15.59 19.14
C SER A 31 -22.86 14.30 18.71
N HIS A 32 -22.17 14.33 17.55
CA HIS A 32 -21.53 13.14 16.96
C HIS A 32 -20.11 12.87 17.48
N GLN A 33 -19.75 13.43 18.64
CA GLN A 33 -18.64 12.94 19.44
C GLN A 33 -19.11 11.82 20.36
N ARG A 34 -19.39 10.65 19.80
CA ARG A 34 -19.45 9.41 20.59
C ARG A 34 -18.62 8.32 19.94
N LEU A 35 -17.32 8.49 20.17
CA LEU A 35 -16.37 7.44 20.48
C LEU A 35 -16.32 6.29 19.45
N HIS A 36 -15.34 6.41 18.54
CA HIS A 36 -14.41 5.30 18.40
C HIS A 36 -14.18 4.67 19.78
N ARG A 37 -14.47 3.37 19.93
CA ARG A 37 -13.96 2.55 21.01
C ARG A 37 -12.72 1.84 20.47
N PRO A 38 -11.49 2.35 20.67
CA PRO A 38 -10.29 1.58 20.40
C PRO A 38 -10.08 0.54 21.51
N SER A 39 -9.43 -0.56 21.10
CA SER A 39 -8.70 -1.52 21.93
C SER A 39 -9.51 -2.61 22.66
N HIS A 40 -9.52 -3.80 22.07
CA HIS A 40 -9.57 -5.04 22.85
C HIS A 40 -8.24 -5.13 23.59
N LYS A 41 -8.28 -4.99 24.92
CA LYS A 41 -7.13 -5.17 25.81
C LYS A 41 -6.57 -6.58 25.63
N VAL A 42 -5.27 -6.67 25.31
CA VAL A 42 -4.43 -7.82 25.65
C VAL A 42 -3.22 -7.22 26.35
N GLU A 43 -2.90 -7.79 27.50
CA GLU A 43 -2.11 -7.20 28.57
C GLU A 43 -0.66 -6.84 28.20
N ASP A 44 -0.17 -5.81 28.90
CA ASP A 44 1.21 -5.39 28.99
C ASP A 44 2.14 -6.54 29.41
N THR A 45 3.22 -6.76 28.66
CA THR A 45 4.46 -7.28 29.24
C THR A 45 5.63 -6.45 28.71
N LEU A 46 6.21 -5.73 29.66
CA LEU A 46 7.35 -4.82 29.61
C LEU A 46 8.58 -5.44 28.94
N VAL A 47 9.21 -4.74 27.98
CA VAL A 47 10.68 -4.61 27.94
C VAL A 47 11.07 -3.25 27.34
N SER A 48 11.70 -2.44 28.19
CA SER A 48 12.39 -1.19 27.88
C SER A 48 13.84 -1.49 27.46
N ALA A 49 14.32 -0.91 26.35
CA ALA A 49 15.70 -0.39 26.22
C ALA A 49 15.87 0.45 24.94
N PRO A 50 16.50 1.65 25.01
CA PRO A 50 16.92 2.45 23.85
C PRO A 50 18.40 2.19 23.53
N TYR A 51 18.82 2.17 22.25
CA TYR A 51 20.23 2.42 21.92
C TYR A 51 20.43 2.98 20.51
N ASN A 52 21.48 3.80 20.42
CA ASN A 52 21.81 4.79 19.41
C ASN A 52 22.22 4.23 18.04
N ALA A 53 22.03 5.09 17.03
CA ALA A 53 22.61 5.03 15.69
C ALA A 53 24.16 5.06 15.70
N PRO A 54 24.81 4.47 14.68
CA PRO A 54 26.10 4.95 14.22
C PRO A 54 26.00 5.56 12.81
N VAL A 55 26.54 6.77 12.74
CA VAL A 55 26.96 7.52 11.55
C VAL A 55 27.84 6.65 10.66
N VAL A 56 27.49 6.52 9.38
CA VAL A 56 28.44 6.12 8.32
C VAL A 56 28.68 7.30 7.39
N LYS A 57 29.95 7.66 7.35
CA LYS A 57 30.59 8.78 6.67
C LYS A 57 30.68 8.51 5.17
N GLU A 58 30.41 9.53 4.38
CA GLU A 58 30.59 9.56 2.93
C GLU A 58 32.00 9.13 2.50
N MET A 59 32.09 8.43 1.36
CA MET A 59 33.20 8.57 0.41
C MET A 59 32.77 8.03 -0.97
N ALA A 60 32.73 8.91 -1.97
CA ALA A 60 32.37 8.65 -3.36
C ALA A 60 33.43 7.80 -4.11
N PRO A 61 33.11 7.23 -5.29
CA PRO A 61 34.10 6.94 -6.32
C PRO A 61 33.94 7.86 -7.54
N SER A 62 35.00 8.59 -7.85
CA SER A 62 35.22 9.32 -9.11
C SER A 62 36.14 8.49 -10.02
N PHE A 63 35.70 8.37 -11.27
CA PHE A 63 36.35 8.05 -12.55
C PHE A 63 37.87 7.76 -12.62
N GLY A 64 38.21 6.77 -13.47
CA GLY A 64 39.53 6.64 -14.09
C GLY A 64 39.66 5.48 -15.07
N SER A 65 39.59 5.77 -16.38
CA SER A 65 39.95 4.89 -17.50
C SER A 65 41.44 4.53 -17.52
N GLY A 66 41.79 3.34 -18.03
CA GLY A 66 43.16 3.00 -18.42
C GLY A 66 43.28 1.62 -19.08
N ALA A 67 43.75 1.61 -20.33
CA ALA A 67 43.95 0.45 -21.21
C ALA A 67 45.16 -0.45 -20.84
N GLY A 68 45.20 -1.69 -21.35
CA GLY A 68 46.24 -2.75 -21.14
C GLY A 68 47.59 -2.49 -21.85
N PRO A 69 48.39 -3.49 -22.32
CA PRO A 69 48.40 -4.98 -22.18
C PRO A 69 49.79 -5.57 -21.76
N GLY A 70 49.95 -6.89 -21.60
CA GLY A 70 51.29 -7.54 -21.58
C GLY A 70 51.46 -8.92 -20.93
N GLU A 71 51.46 -9.96 -21.78
CA GLU A 71 52.13 -11.29 -21.76
C GLU A 71 52.91 -11.81 -20.51
N ARG A 72 52.72 -13.10 -20.15
CA ARG A 72 53.63 -14.25 -20.46
C ARG A 72 53.21 -15.59 -19.80
N ARG A 73 53.62 -16.66 -20.47
CA ARG A 73 53.28 -18.11 -20.39
C ARG A 73 53.81 -18.87 -19.15
N ALA A 74 53.18 -20.02 -18.84
CA ALA A 74 53.76 -21.36 -18.57
C ALA A 74 52.71 -22.24 -17.82
N SER A 75 52.03 -23.19 -18.48
CA SER A 75 52.35 -24.64 -18.66
C SER A 75 51.75 -25.58 -17.59
N GLU A 76 50.88 -26.48 -18.08
CA GLU A 76 50.67 -27.89 -17.67
C GLU A 76 50.19 -28.20 -16.24
N ASP A 77 48.94 -28.70 -16.11
CA ASP A 77 48.71 -30.05 -15.59
C ASP A 77 47.30 -30.57 -15.94
N SER A 78 47.27 -31.86 -16.24
CA SER A 78 46.16 -32.69 -16.69
C SER A 78 45.73 -33.61 -15.54
N GLY A 79 44.44 -33.65 -15.17
CA GLY A 79 44.00 -34.70 -14.24
C GLY A 79 42.56 -34.58 -13.73
N ALA A 80 41.68 -35.39 -14.33
CA ALA A 80 40.48 -36.06 -13.80
C ALA A 80 39.53 -35.37 -12.76
N PRO A 81 38.20 -35.38 -12.99
CA PRO A 81 37.20 -35.11 -11.95
C PRO A 81 36.96 -36.38 -11.11
N ALA A 82 37.48 -36.41 -9.89
CA ALA A 82 37.22 -37.47 -8.93
C ALA A 82 36.26 -37.01 -7.82
N ALA A 83 35.12 -37.72 -7.74
CA ALA A 83 34.34 -38.01 -6.54
C ALA A 83 33.71 -36.83 -5.77
N LEU A 84 32.50 -36.43 -6.20
CA LEU A 84 31.49 -35.87 -5.30
C LEU A 84 31.01 -37.00 -4.37
N SER A 85 31.58 -37.03 -3.17
CA SER A 85 31.16 -37.94 -2.09
C SER A 85 29.85 -37.48 -1.48
N GLU A 86 28.93 -38.44 -1.43
CA GLU A 86 27.64 -38.45 -0.76
C GLU A 86 27.66 -37.69 0.57
N THR A 87 26.88 -36.60 0.64
CA THR A 87 26.30 -36.19 1.92
C THR A 87 24.89 -36.74 1.97
N THR A 88 24.81 -37.90 2.63
CA THR A 88 23.60 -38.60 3.04
C THR A 88 22.71 -37.70 3.91
N LEU A 89 21.70 -37.07 3.31
CA LEU A 89 20.62 -36.39 4.03
C LEU A 89 19.40 -37.30 4.09
N SER A 90 19.39 -38.15 5.12
CA SER A 90 18.21 -38.91 5.53
C SER A 90 17.52 -38.19 6.69
N THR A 91 16.20 -38.07 6.59
CA THR A 91 15.21 -37.69 7.62
C THR A 91 15.04 -36.20 7.97
N LYS A 92 14.06 -35.53 7.35
CA LYS A 92 12.72 -35.29 7.93
C LYS A 92 11.80 -34.53 6.96
N ALA A 93 10.70 -35.17 6.59
CA ALA A 93 9.58 -34.53 5.91
C ALA A 93 8.84 -33.61 6.91
N GLY A 94 8.90 -32.30 6.71
CA GLY A 94 8.14 -31.35 7.53
C GLY A 94 8.67 -29.91 7.52
N GLU A 95 9.95 -29.72 7.22
CA GLU A 95 10.53 -28.40 7.05
C GLU A 95 10.74 -28.17 5.56
N GLU A 96 9.76 -27.55 4.89
CA GLU A 96 10.14 -26.76 3.71
C GLU A 96 11.33 -25.90 4.15
N PRO A 97 12.43 -25.83 3.38
CA PRO A 97 13.59 -25.05 3.77
C PRO A 97 13.08 -23.67 4.16
N ILE A 98 13.41 -23.18 5.35
CA ILE A 98 12.86 -21.91 5.88
C ILE A 98 13.03 -20.78 4.85
N LEU A 99 14.12 -20.84 4.07
CA LEU A 99 14.39 -19.96 2.93
C LEU A 99 13.32 -20.07 1.82
N THR A 100 12.86 -21.27 1.47
CA THR A 100 11.79 -21.49 0.49
C THR A 100 10.47 -20.90 0.98
N ALA A 101 10.09 -21.14 2.23
CA ALA A 101 8.88 -20.58 2.83
C ALA A 101 8.94 -19.03 2.90
N ALA A 102 10.07 -18.47 3.32
CA ALA A 102 10.28 -17.02 3.37
C ALA A 102 10.22 -16.39 1.97
N ASN A 103 10.80 -17.02 0.95
CA ASN A 103 10.74 -16.54 -0.43
C ASN A 103 9.31 -16.60 -1.00
N ARG A 104 8.53 -17.62 -0.64
CA ARG A 104 7.12 -17.73 -1.02
C ARG A 104 6.31 -16.59 -0.41
N LEU A 105 6.45 -16.35 0.90
CA LEU A 105 5.77 -15.25 1.59
C LEU A 105 6.17 -13.88 1.02
N LEU A 106 7.45 -13.68 0.72
CA LEU A 106 7.93 -12.46 0.08
C LEU A 106 7.30 -12.26 -1.30
N THR A 107 7.12 -13.33 -2.06
CA THR A 107 6.48 -13.29 -3.39
C THR A 107 5.00 -12.97 -3.27
N GLU A 108 4.29 -13.60 -2.33
CA GLU A 108 2.89 -13.31 -2.04
C GLU A 108 2.70 -11.86 -1.57
N LEU A 109 3.59 -11.36 -0.71
CA LEU A 109 3.57 -9.97 -0.25
C LEU A 109 3.80 -8.98 -1.39
N LYS A 110 4.81 -9.22 -2.23
CA LYS A 110 5.09 -8.39 -3.42
C LYS A 110 3.88 -8.37 -4.35
N LYS A 111 3.27 -9.53 -4.59
CA LYS A 111 2.06 -9.65 -5.42
C LYS A 111 0.90 -8.85 -4.83
N ALA A 112 0.62 -9.02 -3.53
CA ALA A 112 -0.45 -8.30 -2.84
C ALA A 112 -0.22 -6.79 -2.85
N TYR A 113 1.02 -6.34 -2.64
CA TYR A 113 1.37 -4.92 -2.70
C TYR A 113 1.11 -4.33 -4.09
N THR A 114 1.60 -4.98 -5.15
CA THR A 114 1.38 -4.52 -6.53
C THR A 114 -0.11 -4.50 -6.89
N GLN A 115 -0.86 -5.51 -6.45
CA GLN A 115 -2.30 -5.56 -6.67
C GLN A 115 -3.01 -4.39 -5.98
N ILE A 116 -2.73 -4.14 -4.69
CA ILE A 116 -3.32 -3.02 -3.96
C ILE A 116 -2.94 -1.69 -4.63
N LEU A 117 -1.69 -1.55 -5.09
CA LEU A 117 -1.25 -0.34 -5.79
C LEU A 117 -2.08 -0.09 -7.06
N GLN A 118 -2.26 -1.12 -7.89
CA GLN A 118 -3.09 -1.04 -9.10
C GLN A 118 -4.54 -0.69 -8.78
N GLU A 119 -5.16 -1.36 -7.81
CA GLU A 119 -6.53 -1.05 -7.36
C GLU A 119 -6.66 0.41 -6.89
N LYS A 120 -5.63 0.95 -6.24
CA LYS A 120 -5.63 2.35 -5.80
C LYS A 120 -5.46 3.33 -6.96
N GLU A 121 -4.64 3.00 -7.95
CA GLU A 121 -4.50 3.79 -9.18
C GLU A 121 -5.83 3.86 -9.94
N GLU A 122 -6.53 2.72 -10.09
CA GLU A 122 -7.87 2.66 -10.69
C GLU A 122 -8.89 3.49 -9.89
N GLN A 123 -8.87 3.38 -8.57
CA GLN A 123 -9.76 4.17 -7.71
C GLN A 123 -9.51 5.69 -7.88
N ILE A 124 -8.26 6.11 -7.99
CA ILE A 124 -7.91 7.51 -8.25
C ILE A 124 -8.41 7.94 -9.63
N LEU A 125 -8.31 7.09 -10.64
CA LEU A 125 -8.77 7.37 -11.99
C LEU A 125 -10.28 7.61 -12.03
N HIS A 126 -11.08 6.73 -11.42
CA HIS A 126 -12.52 6.92 -11.32
C HIS A 126 -12.91 8.19 -10.56
N LEU A 127 -12.25 8.48 -9.44
CA LEU A 127 -12.53 9.71 -8.69
C LEU A 127 -12.21 10.98 -9.50
N LYS A 128 -11.17 10.93 -10.35
CA LYS A 128 -10.84 12.06 -11.24
C LYS A 128 -11.92 12.30 -12.28
N GLU A 129 -12.50 11.22 -12.83
CA GLU A 129 -13.63 11.30 -13.77
C GLU A 129 -14.87 11.89 -13.08
N GLU A 130 -15.25 11.37 -11.91
CA GLU A 130 -16.38 11.90 -11.12
C GLU A 130 -16.19 13.40 -10.78
N VAL A 131 -14.98 13.81 -10.40
CA VAL A 131 -14.66 15.22 -10.15
C VAL A 131 -14.77 16.06 -11.42
N ALA A 132 -14.39 15.54 -12.59
CA ALA A 132 -14.53 16.24 -13.86
C ALA A 132 -16.00 16.43 -14.25
N ASP A 133 -16.82 15.39 -14.06
CA ASP A 133 -18.26 15.43 -14.33
C ASP A 133 -18.98 16.41 -13.39
N LEU A 134 -18.68 16.35 -12.08
CA LEU A 134 -19.22 17.28 -11.10
C LEU A 134 -18.84 18.74 -11.41
N LYS A 135 -17.58 18.99 -11.81
CA LYS A 135 -17.15 20.34 -12.24
C LYS A 135 -17.91 20.81 -13.47
N THR A 136 -18.22 19.91 -14.41
CA THR A 136 -19.02 20.25 -15.59
C THR A 136 -20.44 20.62 -15.19
N LEU A 137 -21.07 19.84 -14.31
CA LEU A 137 -22.40 20.15 -13.79
C LEU A 137 -22.44 21.50 -13.08
N VAL A 138 -21.46 21.79 -12.22
CA VAL A 138 -21.36 23.08 -11.53
C VAL A 138 -21.30 24.23 -12.53
N ARG A 139 -20.46 24.14 -13.57
CA ARG A 139 -20.37 25.18 -14.61
C ARG A 139 -21.70 25.42 -15.33
N VAL A 140 -22.42 24.35 -15.67
CA VAL A 140 -23.74 24.45 -16.31
C VAL A 140 -24.72 25.14 -15.38
N LEU A 141 -24.82 24.69 -14.13
CA LEU A 141 -25.73 25.27 -13.14
C LEU A 141 -25.40 26.73 -12.79
N GLU A 142 -24.11 27.07 -12.71
CA GLU A 142 -23.65 28.45 -12.55
C GLU A 142 -24.09 29.31 -13.74
N SER A 143 -23.91 28.82 -14.96
CA SER A 143 -24.33 29.55 -16.17
C SER A 143 -25.85 29.75 -16.25
N GLU A 144 -26.63 28.76 -15.85
CA GLU A 144 -28.09 28.86 -15.79
C GLU A 144 -28.55 29.82 -14.71
N ASN A 145 -27.94 29.77 -13.52
CA ASN A 145 -28.21 30.72 -12.44
C ASN A 145 -27.89 32.15 -12.86
N GLU A 146 -26.76 32.39 -13.51
CA GLU A 146 -26.40 33.72 -13.98
C GLU A 146 -27.36 34.24 -15.05
N ARG A 147 -27.88 33.36 -15.92
CA ARG A 147 -28.96 33.73 -16.86
C ARG A 147 -30.25 34.07 -16.13
N LEU A 148 -30.69 33.24 -15.20
CA LEU A 148 -31.92 33.47 -14.43
C LEU A 148 -31.84 34.73 -13.59
N LYS A 149 -30.69 35.02 -12.97
CA LYS A 149 -30.48 36.29 -12.24
C LYS A 149 -30.60 37.50 -13.16
N LYS A 150 -30.09 37.43 -14.40
CA LYS A 150 -30.26 38.50 -15.40
C LYS A 150 -31.69 38.64 -15.90
N ASP A 151 -32.47 37.57 -15.91
CA ASP A 151 -33.88 37.61 -16.29
C ASP A 151 -34.76 38.15 -15.14
N LEU A 152 -34.29 38.11 -13.90
CA LEU A 152 -35.02 38.52 -12.70
C LEU A 152 -34.78 40.00 -12.28
N PHE A 153 -33.78 40.67 -12.86
CA PHE A 153 -33.41 42.06 -12.58
C PHE A 153 -33.25 42.86 -13.88
#